data_AF-D8MBN1-F1
#
_entry.id   AF-D8MBN1-F1
#
_cell.length_a   1.000
_cell.length_b   1.000
_cell.length_c   1.000
_cell.angle_alpha   90.00
_cell.angle_beta   90.00
_cell.angle_gamma   90.00
#
_symmetry.space_group_name_H-M   'P 1'
#
loop_
_entity.id
_entity.type
_entity.pdbx_description
1 polymer ?
#
loop_
_entity_poly.entity_id
_entity_poly.type
_entity_poly.pdbx_seq_one_letter_code
_entity_poly.pdbx_strand_id
1 'polypeptide(L)'
;MMASRNVRLASTVVGSTFEAVKVLPYKNAIKFANENIHFNYKTMMNNVRMLANGFYELGMKPGDSVMAWTDSRSETLTAFYACSMTGLRLVTVDPKIKDADVFVDVLREADPTLLLYSPSSTQGEREGVLKSLVPELDSVRLATMVEPLKSRQFRHLRAVASTEWDHSSLNGVTNFRTLLVDQVFPDLVAEVSKRLEAEPETVLLRSYAYSDGRVLKSKDLTQKQVNDAATRIAKKLQLTADSILCLDLPMYLPISLMSAVACLQKNAMFVVPKASCVQVVRETLEKENASHVLTSKTHCPLLQEQPAKTLKMGLYPTECCVCKPTTGLETVKF
;
A
#
# COMPACT_ATOMS: atom_id res chain seq x y z
N MET A 1 -28.78 -15.83 -24.25
CA MET A 1 -28.92 -14.39 -23.89
C MET A 1 -29.02 -14.29 -22.37
N MET A 2 -27.90 -14.17 -21.66
CA MET A 2 -27.92 -13.82 -20.23
C MET A 2 -27.97 -12.29 -20.14
N ALA A 3 -29.01 -11.78 -19.50
CA ALA A 3 -29.14 -10.36 -19.20
C ALA A 3 -27.89 -9.87 -18.48
N SER A 4 -27.20 -8.91 -19.09
CA SER A 4 -26.16 -8.11 -18.44
C SER A 4 -26.82 -7.37 -17.29
N ARG A 5 -26.84 -7.96 -16.09
CA ARG A 5 -27.07 -7.19 -14.86
C ARG A 5 -26.01 -6.10 -14.88
N ASN A 6 -26.44 -4.85 -14.97
CA ASN A 6 -25.60 -3.69 -14.69
C ASN A 6 -25.18 -3.81 -13.23
N VAL A 7 -24.11 -4.56 -12.97
CA VAL A 7 -23.45 -4.58 -11.67
C VAL A 7 -22.90 -3.17 -11.49
N ARG A 8 -23.57 -2.38 -10.66
CA ARG A 8 -23.12 -1.05 -10.30
C ARG A 8 -21.80 -1.26 -9.56
N LEU A 9 -20.69 -0.93 -10.20
CA LEU A 9 -19.38 -0.96 -9.56
C LEU A 9 -19.43 -0.04 -8.34
N ALA A 10 -18.84 -0.50 -7.23
CA ALA A 10 -18.69 0.34 -6.05
C ALA A 10 -17.96 1.64 -6.44
N SER A 11 -18.37 2.76 -5.83
CA SER A 11 -17.78 4.07 -6.07
C SER A 11 -16.54 4.35 -5.22
N THR A 12 -16.20 3.44 -4.30
CA THR A 12 -15.13 3.60 -3.31
C THR A 12 -14.28 2.34 -3.20
N VAL A 13 -13.06 2.49 -2.67
CA VAL A 13 -12.15 1.36 -2.44
C VAL A 13 -12.73 0.42 -1.38
N VAL A 14 -13.32 0.97 -0.32
CA VAL A 14 -13.99 0.17 0.73
C VAL A 14 -15.13 -0.67 0.16
N GLY A 15 -16.00 -0.09 -0.68
CA GLY A 15 -17.09 -0.83 -1.31
C GLY A 15 -16.58 -1.93 -2.25
N SER A 16 -15.56 -1.64 -3.05
CA SER A 16 -14.91 -2.66 -3.91
C SER A 16 -14.31 -3.80 -3.10
N THR A 17 -13.77 -3.50 -1.90
CA THR A 17 -13.20 -4.50 -1.00
C THR A 17 -14.28 -5.43 -0.45
N PHE A 18 -15.39 -4.88 0.04
CA PHE A 18 -16.49 -5.69 0.55
C PHE A 18 -17.14 -6.57 -0.54
N GLU A 19 -17.35 -6.03 -1.74
CA GLU A 19 -17.88 -6.82 -2.86
C GLU A 19 -16.94 -7.97 -3.24
N ALA A 20 -15.63 -7.74 -3.32
CA ALA A 20 -14.67 -8.79 -3.65
C ALA A 20 -14.67 -9.94 -2.64
N VAL A 21 -14.68 -9.61 -1.34
CA VAL A 21 -14.73 -10.59 -0.23
C VAL A 21 -16.05 -11.37 -0.23
N LYS A 22 -17.17 -10.71 -0.53
CA LYS A 22 -18.49 -11.34 -0.62
C LYS A 22 -18.60 -12.34 -1.78
N VAL A 23 -18.01 -12.01 -2.93
CA VAL A 23 -18.14 -12.79 -4.16
C VAL A 23 -17.23 -14.02 -4.17
N LEU A 24 -15.95 -13.89 -3.82
CA LEU A 24 -14.96 -14.99 -3.83
C LEU A 24 -14.02 -14.97 -2.62
N PRO A 25 -14.53 -15.19 -1.38
CA PRO A 25 -13.76 -15.00 -0.15
C PRO A 25 -12.47 -15.85 -0.07
N TYR A 26 -12.51 -17.08 -0.61
CA TYR A 26 -11.40 -18.04 -0.51
C TYR A 26 -10.47 -18.01 -1.73
N LYS A 27 -10.70 -17.14 -2.71
CA LYS A 27 -9.81 -17.00 -3.86
C LYS A 27 -8.53 -16.26 -3.47
N ASN A 28 -7.41 -16.70 -4.05
CA ASN A 28 -6.10 -16.05 -3.87
C ASN A 28 -6.19 -14.59 -4.28
N ALA A 29 -5.88 -13.71 -3.33
CA ALA A 29 -5.98 -12.27 -3.52
C ALA A 29 -4.59 -11.68 -3.73
N ILE A 30 -3.66 -11.97 -2.81
CA ILE A 30 -2.36 -11.29 -2.78
C ILE A 30 -1.26 -12.27 -2.37
N LYS A 31 -0.09 -12.12 -2.99
CA LYS A 31 1.14 -12.83 -2.59
C LYS A 31 2.34 -11.89 -2.54
N PHE A 32 3.10 -11.95 -1.46
CA PHE A 32 4.36 -11.25 -1.28
C PHE A 32 5.50 -12.26 -1.24
N ALA A 33 6.25 -12.37 -2.33
CA ALA A 33 7.28 -13.39 -2.49
C ALA A 33 8.45 -13.23 -1.51
N ASN A 34 8.74 -12.02 -1.05
CA ASN A 34 9.80 -11.76 -0.06
C ASN A 34 9.44 -12.23 1.35
N GLU A 35 8.15 -12.15 1.70
CA GLU A 35 7.66 -12.39 3.05
C GLU A 35 7.08 -13.81 3.22
N ASN A 36 7.07 -14.61 2.13
CA ASN A 36 6.34 -15.88 2.05
C ASN A 36 4.86 -15.74 2.48
N ILE A 37 4.28 -14.57 2.25
CA ILE A 37 2.88 -14.28 2.57
C ILE A 37 2.01 -14.60 1.38
N HIS A 38 0.93 -15.31 1.64
CA HIS A 38 -0.11 -15.64 0.67
C HIS A 38 -1.48 -15.50 1.33
N PHE A 39 -2.27 -14.55 0.85
CA PHE A 39 -3.60 -14.28 1.38
C PHE A 39 -4.68 -14.53 0.33
N ASN A 40 -5.74 -15.23 0.76
CA ASN A 40 -7.03 -15.13 0.08
C ASN A 40 -7.77 -13.85 0.51
N TYR A 41 -8.86 -13.49 -0.18
CA TYR A 41 -9.60 -12.25 0.12
C TYR A 41 -10.10 -12.19 1.57
N LYS A 42 -10.55 -13.30 2.15
CA LYS A 42 -11.01 -13.37 3.54
C LYS A 42 -9.88 -13.10 4.54
N THR A 43 -8.73 -13.76 4.39
CA THR A 43 -7.58 -13.58 5.28
C THR A 43 -6.99 -12.17 5.13
N MET A 44 -6.92 -11.65 3.90
CA MET A 44 -6.52 -10.26 3.64
C MET A 44 -7.45 -9.30 4.40
N MET A 45 -8.77 -9.47 4.26
CA MET A 45 -9.75 -8.62 4.91
C MET A 45 -9.68 -8.68 6.44
N ASN A 46 -9.42 -9.87 7.01
CA ASN A 46 -9.24 -10.01 8.45
C ASN A 46 -8.05 -9.17 8.94
N ASN A 47 -6.89 -9.26 8.29
CA ASN A 47 -5.71 -8.45 8.66
C ASN A 47 -5.98 -6.95 8.52
N VAL A 48 -6.67 -6.55 7.44
CA VAL A 48 -7.08 -5.16 7.21
C VAL A 48 -7.97 -4.66 8.35
N ARG A 49 -8.95 -5.46 8.78
CA ARG A 49 -9.84 -5.11 9.90
C ARG A 49 -9.08 -5.04 11.22
N MET A 50 -8.14 -5.95 11.46
CA MET A 50 -7.35 -5.94 12.69
C MET A 50 -6.50 -4.67 12.80
N LEU A 51 -5.88 -4.25 11.70
CA LEU A 51 -5.13 -3.01 11.66
C LEU A 51 -6.05 -1.79 11.80
N ALA A 52 -7.24 -1.82 11.18
CA ALA A 52 -8.23 -0.76 11.32
C ALA A 52 -8.69 -0.59 12.78
N ASN A 53 -8.88 -1.68 13.52
CA ASN A 53 -9.11 -1.64 14.97
C ASN A 53 -7.92 -1.03 15.72
N GLY A 54 -6.70 -1.41 15.36
CA GLY A 54 -5.48 -0.83 15.94
C GLY A 54 -5.37 0.67 15.74
N PHE A 55 -5.82 1.21 14.60
CA PHE A 55 -5.88 2.65 14.41
C PHE A 55 -6.84 3.33 15.39
N TYR A 56 -7.97 2.70 15.74
CA TYR A 56 -8.88 3.21 16.77
C TYR A 56 -8.29 3.11 18.18
N GLU A 57 -7.60 2.01 18.51
CA GLU A 57 -6.88 1.88 19.79
C GLU A 57 -5.78 2.93 19.94
N LEU A 58 -5.09 3.28 18.83
CA LEU A 58 -4.17 4.41 18.79
C LEU A 58 -4.87 5.77 18.91
N GLY A 59 -6.20 5.82 18.90
CA GLY A 59 -7.03 7.02 18.98
C GLY A 59 -6.99 7.88 17.72
N MET A 60 -6.74 7.28 16.56
CA MET A 60 -6.74 7.96 15.26
C MET A 60 -8.19 8.24 14.81
N LYS A 61 -8.38 9.34 14.09
CA LYS A 61 -9.69 9.82 13.61
C LYS A 61 -9.69 9.99 12.10
N PRO A 62 -10.87 9.90 11.43
CA PRO A 62 -10.97 10.24 10.01
C PRO A 62 -10.31 11.59 9.71
N GLY A 63 -9.46 11.63 8.68
CA GLY A 63 -8.63 12.78 8.33
C GLY A 63 -7.17 12.71 8.82
N ASP A 64 -6.87 11.90 9.85
CA ASP A 64 -5.49 11.62 10.26
C ASP A 64 -4.74 10.83 9.18
N SER A 65 -3.41 10.87 9.20
CA SER A 65 -2.55 10.18 8.21
C SER A 65 -1.70 9.07 8.81
N VAL A 66 -1.55 8.01 8.02
CA VAL A 66 -0.57 6.94 8.22
C VAL A 66 0.51 7.10 7.16
N MET A 67 1.74 7.34 7.56
CA MET A 67 2.88 7.40 6.64
C MET A 67 3.53 6.03 6.52
N ALA A 68 3.69 5.53 5.30
CA ALA A 68 4.42 4.31 4.99
C ALA A 68 5.73 4.64 4.28
N TRP A 69 6.81 4.62 5.04
CA TRP A 69 8.19 4.74 4.57
C TRP A 69 8.84 3.36 4.54
N THR A 70 8.30 2.51 3.67
CA THR A 70 8.61 1.09 3.61
C THR A 70 9.04 0.70 2.20
N ASP A 71 9.75 -0.40 2.10
CA ASP A 71 9.91 -1.13 0.86
C ASP A 71 8.55 -1.76 0.43
N SER A 72 8.54 -2.57 -0.64
CA SER A 72 7.32 -3.24 -1.14
C SER A 72 6.87 -4.38 -0.21
N ARG A 73 6.26 -4.01 0.92
CA ARG A 73 5.88 -4.90 2.03
C ARG A 73 4.36 -5.10 2.13
N SER A 74 3.96 -6.22 2.70
CA SER A 74 2.55 -6.57 2.91
C SER A 74 1.82 -5.61 3.86
N GLU A 75 2.55 -5.08 4.84
CA GLU A 75 2.04 -4.12 5.81
C GLU A 75 1.57 -2.81 5.14
N THR A 76 2.25 -2.34 4.08
CA THR A 76 1.86 -1.13 3.32
C THR A 76 0.50 -1.29 2.66
N LEU A 77 0.27 -2.46 2.04
CA LEU A 77 -0.98 -2.74 1.34
C LEU A 77 -2.12 -3.00 2.34
N THR A 78 -1.81 -3.60 3.49
CA THR A 78 -2.75 -3.75 4.60
C THR A 78 -3.16 -2.39 5.17
N ALA A 79 -2.19 -1.50 5.40
CA ALA A 79 -2.43 -0.12 5.84
C ALA A 79 -3.26 0.68 4.83
N PHE A 80 -3.00 0.52 3.53
CA PHE A 80 -3.79 1.15 2.48
C PHE A 80 -5.27 0.81 2.57
N TYR A 81 -5.61 -0.47 2.65
CA TYR A 81 -7.01 -0.89 2.77
C TYR A 81 -7.60 -0.51 4.13
N ALA A 82 -6.84 -0.59 5.22
CA ALA A 82 -7.32 -0.20 6.54
C ALA A 82 -7.65 1.30 6.60
N CYS A 83 -6.80 2.16 6.02
CA CYS A 83 -7.08 3.58 5.85
C CYS A 83 -8.38 3.84 5.08
N SER A 84 -8.65 3.06 4.02
CA SER A 84 -9.90 3.19 3.26
C SER A 84 -11.16 2.87 4.07
N MET A 85 -11.03 2.04 5.12
CA MET A 85 -12.13 1.63 6.00
C MET A 85 -12.32 2.56 7.20
N THR A 86 -11.31 3.34 7.57
CA THR A 86 -11.32 4.22 8.74
C THR A 86 -11.38 5.71 8.38
N GLY A 87 -11.25 6.05 7.10
CA GLY A 87 -11.27 7.44 6.63
C GLY A 87 -9.94 8.16 6.86
N LEU A 88 -8.87 7.39 7.05
CA LEU A 88 -7.51 7.89 7.18
C LEU A 88 -6.88 8.06 5.80
N ARG A 89 -5.87 8.92 5.72
CA ARG A 89 -5.03 9.08 4.52
C ARG A 89 -3.78 8.22 4.65
N LEU A 90 -3.52 7.34 3.69
CA LEU A 90 -2.20 6.74 3.52
C LEU A 90 -1.28 7.72 2.79
N VAL A 91 -0.10 7.95 3.36
CA VAL A 91 1.00 8.71 2.73
C VAL A 91 2.13 7.74 2.44
N THR A 92 2.37 7.39 1.18
CA THR A 92 3.50 6.53 0.81
C THR A 92 4.74 7.36 0.51
N VAL A 93 5.90 6.95 0.99
CA VAL A 93 7.15 7.68 0.81
C VAL A 93 8.21 6.76 0.25
N ASP A 94 8.91 7.23 -0.79
CA ASP A 94 9.99 6.49 -1.41
C ASP A 94 11.06 6.12 -0.37
N PRO A 95 11.36 4.83 -0.19
CA PRO A 95 12.37 4.34 0.74
C PRO A 95 13.78 4.90 0.49
N LYS A 96 14.03 5.50 -0.68
CA LYS A 96 15.29 6.17 -1.03
C LYS A 96 15.43 7.58 -0.45
N ILE A 97 14.36 8.18 0.08
CA ILE A 97 14.44 9.45 0.81
C ILE A 97 14.97 9.14 2.21
N LYS A 98 16.29 9.06 2.33
CA LYS A 98 17.01 8.72 3.56
C LYS A 98 17.93 9.82 4.07
N ASP A 99 18.03 10.93 3.34
CA ASP A 99 18.67 12.13 3.85
C ASP A 99 17.74 12.76 4.89
N ALA A 100 18.23 12.94 6.13
CA ALA A 100 17.45 13.49 7.22
C ALA A 100 16.98 14.93 6.93
N ASP A 101 17.80 15.72 6.24
CA ASP A 101 17.48 17.11 5.89
C ASP A 101 16.37 17.20 4.84
N VAL A 102 16.22 16.17 4.01
CA VAL A 102 15.12 16.07 3.04
C VAL A 102 13.89 15.43 3.68
N PHE A 103 14.10 14.37 4.46
CA PHE A 103 13.01 13.60 5.06
C PHE A 103 12.25 14.38 6.11
N VAL A 104 12.91 15.29 6.85
CA VAL A 104 12.26 16.17 7.83
C VAL A 104 11.14 17.01 7.20
N ASP A 105 11.33 17.51 5.98
CA ASP A 105 10.35 18.34 5.30
C ASP A 105 9.18 17.49 4.79
N VAL A 106 9.46 16.29 4.29
CA VAL A 106 8.43 15.30 3.95
C VAL A 106 7.59 14.94 5.18
N LEU A 107 8.23 14.69 6.32
CA LEU A 107 7.56 14.30 7.55
C LEU A 107 6.72 15.45 8.12
N ARG A 108 7.22 16.70 8.08
CA ARG A 108 6.46 17.89 8.47
C ARG A 108 5.23 18.11 7.58
N GLU A 109 5.36 17.95 6.27
CA GLU A 109 4.26 18.21 5.34
C GLU A 109 3.22 17.08 5.33
N ALA A 110 3.65 15.83 5.51
CA ALA A 110 2.77 14.67 5.61
C ALA A 110 1.98 14.64 6.93
N ASP A 111 2.57 15.24 7.97
CA ASP A 111 2.05 15.37 9.34
C ASP A 111 1.37 14.09 9.87
N PRO A 112 2.05 12.93 9.81
CA PRO A 112 1.41 11.65 10.11
C PRO A 112 1.19 11.46 11.61
N THR A 113 0.09 10.79 11.93
CA THR A 113 -0.19 10.31 13.29
C THR A 113 0.57 9.01 13.59
N LEU A 114 0.74 8.18 12.57
CA LEU A 114 1.50 6.92 12.63
C LEU A 114 2.52 6.88 11.50
N LEU A 115 3.78 6.57 11.82
CA LEU A 115 4.83 6.29 10.84
C LEU A 115 5.15 4.78 10.85
N LEU A 116 4.92 4.12 9.72
CA LEU A 116 5.37 2.78 9.44
C LEU A 116 6.69 2.84 8.65
N TYR A 117 7.71 2.11 9.09
CA TYR A 117 8.93 1.94 8.30
C TYR A 117 9.36 0.47 8.20
N SER A 118 10.04 0.13 7.12
CA SER A 118 10.85 -1.09 7.05
C SER A 118 12.30 -0.71 7.27
N PRO A 119 13.13 -1.55 7.89
CA PRO A 119 14.56 -1.33 7.88
C PRO A 119 15.11 -1.45 6.47
N SER A 120 16.19 -0.72 6.21
CA SER A 120 16.90 -0.72 4.93
C SER A 120 17.77 -1.96 4.78
N SER A 121 18.19 -2.26 3.54
CA SER A 121 19.20 -3.30 3.27
C SER A 121 20.51 -3.05 4.01
N THR A 122 20.86 -1.79 4.25
CA THR A 122 21.93 -1.39 5.15
C THR A 122 21.35 -1.23 6.55
N GLN A 123 21.80 -2.05 7.49
CA GLN A 123 21.30 -2.04 8.86
C GLN A 123 21.45 -0.64 9.50
N GLY A 124 20.40 -0.16 10.15
CA GLY A 124 20.41 1.07 10.94
C GLY A 124 20.34 2.39 10.16
N GLU A 125 20.31 2.39 8.82
CA GLU A 125 20.29 3.64 8.04
C GLU A 125 19.01 4.44 8.28
N ARG A 126 17.83 3.83 8.08
CA ARG A 126 16.54 4.51 8.37
C ARG A 126 16.32 4.77 9.86
N GLU A 127 16.80 3.89 10.73
CA GLU A 127 16.73 4.09 12.18
C GLU A 127 17.59 5.27 12.64
N GLY A 128 18.77 5.47 12.03
CA GLY A 128 19.62 6.62 12.27
C GLY A 128 18.92 7.94 11.90
N VAL A 129 18.18 7.96 10.79
CA VAL A 129 17.33 9.10 10.40
C VAL A 129 16.24 9.35 11.44
N LEU A 130 15.51 8.30 11.85
CA LEU A 130 14.47 8.42 12.89
C LEU A 130 15.04 8.90 14.22
N LYS A 131 16.20 8.40 14.64
CA LYS A 131 16.87 8.81 15.88
C LYS A 131 17.31 10.28 15.82
N SER A 132 17.78 10.74 14.66
CA SER A 132 18.16 12.13 14.45
C SER A 132 16.96 13.08 14.52
N LEU A 133 15.86 12.72 13.86
CA LEU A 133 14.68 13.58 13.73
C LEU A 133 13.72 13.49 14.93
N VAL A 134 13.65 12.33 15.59
CA VAL A 134 12.75 12.06 16.72
C VAL A 134 13.55 11.40 17.84
N PRO A 135 14.49 12.13 18.48
CA PRO A 135 15.37 11.58 19.50
C PRO A 135 14.62 11.01 20.72
N GLU A 136 13.37 11.42 20.94
CA GLU A 136 12.51 10.86 21.98
C GLU A 136 12.33 9.34 21.84
N LEU A 137 12.40 8.78 20.61
CA LEU A 137 12.30 7.33 20.35
C LEU A 137 13.39 6.50 21.05
N ASP A 138 14.55 7.07 21.35
CA ASP A 138 15.65 6.36 22.02
C ASP A 138 15.40 6.27 23.54
N SER A 139 14.85 7.33 24.11
CA SER A 139 14.64 7.51 25.55
C SER A 139 13.36 6.87 26.09
N VAL A 140 12.38 6.66 25.21
CA VAL A 140 11.05 6.18 25.58
C VAL A 140 11.05 4.68 25.75
N ARG A 141 10.60 4.17 26.90
CA ARG A 141 10.45 2.72 27.15
C ARG A 141 9.01 2.29 26.93
N LEU A 142 8.73 1.63 25.79
CA LEU A 142 7.39 1.16 25.42
C LEU A 142 6.71 0.32 26.51
N ALA A 143 7.46 -0.55 27.20
CA ALA A 143 6.93 -1.40 28.28
C ALA A 143 6.31 -0.62 29.46
N THR A 144 6.65 0.67 29.59
CA THR A 144 6.14 1.57 30.64
C THR A 144 5.32 2.74 30.08
N MET A 145 5.10 2.79 28.77
CA MET A 145 4.27 3.83 28.16
C MET A 145 2.80 3.59 28.48
N VAL A 146 2.20 4.56 29.17
CA VAL A 146 0.75 4.67 29.34
C VAL A 146 0.17 5.63 28.29
N GLU A 147 1.01 6.50 27.71
CA GLU A 147 0.59 7.57 26.79
C GLU A 147 1.33 7.46 25.44
N PRO A 148 0.75 8.00 24.34
CA PRO A 148 1.38 8.01 23.03
C PRO A 148 2.72 8.77 22.99
N LEU A 149 3.51 8.56 21.92
CA LEU A 149 4.74 9.31 21.66
C LEU A 149 4.44 10.82 21.63
N LYS A 150 5.26 11.60 22.33
CA LYS A 150 5.19 13.07 22.35
C LYS A 150 6.48 13.63 21.75
N SER A 151 6.52 13.74 20.43
CA SER A 151 7.63 14.45 19.76
C SER A 151 7.45 15.95 19.87
N ARG A 152 8.51 16.67 20.27
CA ARG A 152 8.49 18.14 20.29
C ARG A 152 8.41 18.73 18.88
N GLN A 153 9.06 18.08 17.93
CA GLN A 153 9.15 18.51 16.53
C GLN A 153 7.92 18.09 15.71
N PHE A 154 7.34 16.92 16.00
CA PHE A 154 6.21 16.35 15.25
C PHE A 154 5.04 16.09 16.18
N ARG A 155 4.27 17.12 16.51
CA ARG A 155 3.22 17.05 17.55
C ARG A 155 2.08 16.09 17.22
N HIS A 156 1.82 15.82 15.95
CA HIS A 156 0.80 14.86 15.53
C HIS A 156 1.30 13.42 15.53
N LEU A 157 2.62 13.19 15.47
CA LEU A 157 3.22 11.86 15.45
C LEU A 157 3.09 11.20 16.83
N ARG A 158 2.17 10.23 16.91
CA ARG A 158 1.79 9.53 18.15
C ARG A 158 2.39 8.14 18.26
N ALA A 159 2.78 7.54 17.15
CA ALA A 159 3.39 6.21 17.12
C ALA A 159 4.34 6.05 15.93
N VAL A 160 5.38 5.25 16.14
CA VAL A 160 6.29 4.77 15.10
C VAL A 160 6.35 3.25 15.20
N ALA A 161 6.16 2.57 14.08
CA ALA A 161 6.15 1.12 14.02
C ALA A 161 7.07 0.57 12.93
N SER A 162 7.85 -0.45 13.29
CA SER A 162 8.69 -1.21 12.36
C SER A 162 7.91 -2.39 11.77
N THR A 163 8.09 -2.63 10.49
CA THR A 163 7.55 -3.81 9.77
C THR A 163 8.45 -5.04 9.89
N GLU A 164 9.63 -4.92 10.51
CA GLU A 164 10.47 -6.07 10.83
C GLU A 164 9.82 -6.99 11.87
N TRP A 165 10.28 -8.24 11.92
CA TRP A 165 9.83 -9.20 12.94
C TRP A 165 10.56 -9.01 14.26
N ASP A 166 11.85 -8.66 14.17
CA ASP A 166 12.68 -8.43 15.34
C ASP A 166 12.39 -7.06 15.98
N HIS A 167 12.82 -6.91 17.23
CA HIS A 167 12.71 -5.63 17.92
C HIS A 167 13.66 -4.61 17.31
N SER A 168 13.15 -3.39 17.09
CA SER A 168 13.98 -2.26 16.69
C SER A 168 15.03 -1.93 17.76
N SER A 169 16.15 -1.35 17.35
CA SER A 169 17.14 -0.79 18.26
C SER A 169 16.61 0.41 19.05
N LEU A 170 15.54 1.06 18.57
CA LEU A 170 14.90 2.20 19.21
C LEU A 170 13.75 1.74 20.12
N ASN A 171 13.87 2.04 21.42
CA ASN A 171 12.92 1.59 22.44
C ASN A 171 11.48 2.11 22.25
N GLY A 172 11.31 3.25 21.58
CA GLY A 172 10.02 3.90 21.29
C GLY A 172 9.37 3.41 19.99
N VAL A 173 9.99 2.47 19.26
CA VAL A 173 9.45 1.88 18.03
C VAL A 173 8.75 0.58 18.35
N THR A 174 7.45 0.50 18.07
CA THR A 174 6.69 -0.74 18.26
C THR A 174 6.81 -1.67 17.04
N ASN A 175 6.52 -2.96 17.21
CA ASN A 175 6.36 -3.85 16.06
C ASN A 175 4.99 -3.61 15.41
N PHE A 176 4.91 -3.55 14.09
CA PHE A 176 3.66 -3.42 13.34
C PHE A 176 2.60 -4.42 13.80
N ARG A 177 3.00 -5.65 14.14
CA ARG A 177 2.08 -6.73 14.56
C ARG A 177 1.35 -6.39 15.86
N THR A 178 1.90 -5.53 16.71
CA THR A 178 1.21 -5.02 17.92
C THR A 178 0.04 -4.11 17.60
N LEU A 179 0.00 -3.55 16.37
CA LEU A 179 -1.13 -2.74 15.89
C LEU A 179 -2.27 -3.61 15.36
N LEU A 180 -2.09 -4.92 15.25
CA LEU A 180 -3.15 -5.82 14.82
C LEU A 180 -4.00 -6.18 16.04
N VAL A 181 -5.15 -5.54 16.15
CA VAL A 181 -6.09 -5.73 17.25
C VAL A 181 -7.28 -6.50 16.72
N ASP A 182 -7.65 -7.59 17.40
CA ASP A 182 -8.88 -8.33 17.07
C ASP A 182 -10.14 -7.46 17.28
N GLN A 183 -11.33 -8.05 17.19
CA GLN A 183 -12.57 -7.30 17.32
C GLN A 183 -12.64 -6.51 18.63
N VAL A 184 -12.89 -5.21 18.51
CA VAL A 184 -13.27 -4.32 19.61
C VAL A 184 -14.80 -4.22 19.66
N PHE A 185 -15.36 -4.05 20.86
CA PHE A 185 -16.79 -3.79 21.06
C PHE A 185 -16.98 -2.36 21.54
N PRO A 186 -17.78 -1.52 20.83
CA PRO A 186 -18.52 -1.80 19.59
C PRO A 186 -17.63 -1.93 18.33
N ASP A 187 -18.15 -2.56 17.26
CA ASP A 187 -17.47 -2.72 15.96
C ASP A 187 -17.45 -1.41 15.16
N LEU A 188 -16.66 -0.44 15.62
CA LEU A 188 -16.52 0.89 15.04
C LEU A 188 -16.06 0.85 13.59
N VAL A 189 -15.19 -0.11 13.23
CA VAL A 189 -14.71 -0.29 11.85
C VAL A 189 -15.90 -0.56 10.92
N ALA A 190 -16.84 -1.43 11.29
CA ALA A 190 -18.00 -1.72 10.45
C ALA A 190 -18.92 -0.49 10.27
N GLU A 191 -19.12 0.31 11.33
CA GLU A 191 -19.94 1.52 11.26
C GLU A 191 -19.31 2.57 10.33
N VAL A 192 -18.02 2.87 10.53
CA VAL A 192 -17.31 3.90 9.74
C VAL A 192 -17.13 3.46 8.30
N SER A 193 -16.78 2.21 8.04
CA SER A 193 -16.64 1.68 6.67
C SER A 193 -17.95 1.75 5.88
N LYS A 194 -19.09 1.43 6.51
CA LYS A 194 -20.42 1.57 5.90
C LYS A 194 -20.75 3.01 5.54
N ARG A 195 -20.36 3.98 6.37
CA ARG A 195 -20.51 5.41 6.05
C ARG A 195 -19.62 5.81 4.86
N LEU A 196 -18.36 5.35 4.87
CA LEU A 196 -17.38 5.66 3.82
C LEU A 196 -17.73 5.09 2.44
N GLU A 197 -18.55 4.04 2.36
CA GLU A 197 -19.14 3.60 1.08
C GLU A 197 -19.93 4.71 0.38
N ALA A 198 -20.54 5.61 1.15
CA ALA A 198 -21.30 6.76 0.66
C ALA A 198 -20.48 8.07 0.58
N GLU A 199 -19.19 8.05 0.92
CA GLU A 199 -18.30 9.22 0.92
C GLU A 199 -17.15 9.08 -0.11
N PRO A 200 -17.45 9.10 -1.42
CA PRO A 200 -16.45 8.85 -2.48
C PRO A 200 -15.32 9.88 -2.55
N GLU A 201 -15.55 11.09 -2.04
CA GLU A 201 -14.59 12.19 -2.11
C GLU A 201 -13.63 12.24 -0.91
N THR A 202 -13.71 11.29 0.02
CA THR A 202 -12.75 11.17 1.14
C THR A 202 -11.34 10.88 0.59
N VAL A 203 -10.37 11.68 1.01
CA VAL A 203 -8.96 11.54 0.62
C VAL A 203 -8.39 10.24 1.19
N LEU A 204 -7.74 9.45 0.33
CA LEU A 204 -7.19 8.15 0.69
C LEU A 204 -5.68 8.07 0.52
N LEU A 205 -5.12 8.68 -0.54
CA LEU A 205 -3.73 8.43 -0.92
C LEU A 205 -2.99 9.72 -1.29
N ARG A 206 -1.78 9.85 -0.75
CA ARG A 206 -0.73 10.78 -1.19
C ARG A 206 0.58 10.01 -1.30
N SER A 207 1.44 10.39 -2.25
CA SER A 207 2.73 9.75 -2.44
C SER A 207 3.86 10.75 -2.62
N TYR A 208 5.02 10.41 -2.09
CA TYR A 208 6.28 11.12 -2.26
C TYR A 208 7.30 10.23 -2.95
N ALA A 209 7.96 10.75 -3.98
CA ALA A 209 9.06 10.10 -4.69
C ALA A 209 10.33 10.94 -4.66
N TYR A 210 11.48 10.30 -4.85
CA TYR A 210 12.73 10.99 -5.07
C TYR A 210 13.18 10.79 -6.53
N SER A 211 13.32 11.89 -7.27
CA SER A 211 13.84 11.88 -8.64
C SER A 211 14.66 13.13 -8.88
N ASP A 212 15.78 12.99 -9.59
CA ASP A 212 16.59 14.12 -10.08
C ASP A 212 16.97 15.12 -8.97
N GLY A 213 17.31 14.59 -7.78
CA GLY A 213 17.73 15.38 -6.64
C GLY A 213 16.60 16.15 -5.94
N ARG A 214 15.34 15.85 -6.25
CA ARG A 214 14.17 16.55 -5.70
C ARG A 214 13.11 15.58 -5.21
N VAL A 215 12.38 16.01 -4.18
CA VAL A 215 11.17 15.33 -3.73
C VAL A 215 10.02 15.73 -4.66
N LEU A 216 9.38 14.72 -5.25
CA LEU A 216 8.16 14.84 -6.01
C LEU A 216 6.98 14.45 -5.11
N LYS A 217 5.88 15.20 -5.20
CA LYS A 217 4.68 14.96 -4.41
C LYS A 217 3.47 14.75 -5.33
N SER A 218 2.64 13.77 -5.02
CA SER A 218 1.37 13.58 -5.71
C SER A 218 0.30 14.55 -5.21
N LYS A 219 -0.71 14.79 -6.06
CA LYS A 219 -1.98 15.32 -5.55
C LYS A 219 -2.60 14.32 -4.57
N ASP A 220 -3.44 14.82 -3.66
CA ASP A 220 -4.31 13.97 -2.85
C ASP A 220 -5.31 13.27 -3.76
N LEU A 221 -5.41 11.95 -3.62
CA LEU A 221 -6.35 11.12 -4.35
C LEU A 221 -7.47 10.67 -3.43
N THR A 222 -8.71 10.90 -3.85
CA THR A 222 -9.91 10.43 -3.15
C THR A 222 -10.17 8.95 -3.37
N GLN A 223 -11.01 8.33 -2.53
CA GLN A 223 -11.44 6.94 -2.70
C GLN A 223 -11.97 6.69 -4.13
N LYS A 224 -12.78 7.60 -4.65
CA LYS A 224 -13.31 7.53 -6.01
C LYS A 224 -12.23 7.65 -7.07
N GLN A 225 -11.30 8.59 -6.95
CA GLN A 225 -10.24 8.76 -7.94
C GLN A 225 -9.35 7.51 -8.03
N VAL A 226 -9.01 6.91 -6.88
CA VAL A 226 -8.27 5.64 -6.80
C VAL A 226 -9.09 4.51 -7.42
N ASN A 227 -10.36 4.39 -7.06
CA ASN A 227 -11.26 3.33 -7.53
C ASN A 227 -11.53 3.42 -9.05
N ASP A 228 -11.72 4.62 -9.59
CA ASP A 228 -11.94 4.88 -11.02
C ASP A 228 -10.66 4.61 -11.82
N ALA A 229 -9.49 4.98 -11.29
CA ALA A 229 -8.21 4.65 -11.90
C ALA A 229 -7.97 3.14 -11.93
N ALA A 230 -8.28 2.44 -10.85
CA ALA A 230 -8.26 0.99 -10.78
C ALA A 230 -9.18 0.35 -11.85
N THR A 231 -10.39 0.88 -12.03
CA THR A 231 -11.30 0.41 -13.09
C THR A 231 -10.72 0.64 -14.49
N ARG A 232 -10.06 1.78 -14.74
CA ARG A 232 -9.37 2.05 -16.01
C ARG A 232 -8.21 1.08 -16.24
N ILE A 233 -7.40 0.81 -15.22
CA ILE A 233 -6.29 -0.15 -15.27
C ILE A 233 -6.84 -1.56 -15.57
N ALA A 234 -7.85 -2.01 -14.83
CA ALA A 234 -8.50 -3.30 -15.05
C ALA A 234 -9.05 -3.46 -16.48
N LYS A 235 -9.64 -2.39 -17.05
CA LYS A 235 -10.11 -2.38 -18.45
C LYS A 235 -8.97 -2.45 -19.45
N LYS A 236 -7.90 -1.64 -19.27
CA LYS A 236 -6.73 -1.64 -20.16
C LYS A 236 -6.03 -3.01 -20.18
N LEU A 237 -5.87 -3.61 -19.01
CA LEU A 237 -5.29 -4.94 -18.85
C LEU A 237 -6.31 -6.08 -19.05
N GLN A 238 -7.56 -5.78 -19.40
CA GLN A 238 -8.65 -6.76 -19.57
C GLN A 238 -8.69 -7.81 -18.44
N LEU A 239 -8.51 -7.36 -17.20
CA LEU A 239 -8.39 -8.24 -16.04
C LEU A 239 -9.69 -9.03 -15.83
N THR A 240 -9.51 -10.31 -15.53
CA THR A 240 -10.55 -11.26 -15.19
C THR A 240 -10.22 -11.91 -13.84
N ALA A 241 -11.13 -12.70 -13.29
CA ALA A 241 -10.84 -13.42 -12.05
C ALA A 241 -9.64 -14.37 -12.20
N ASP A 242 -9.35 -14.88 -13.39
CA ASP A 242 -8.22 -15.80 -13.62
C ASP A 242 -6.89 -15.06 -13.90
N SER A 243 -6.93 -13.73 -13.93
CA SER A 243 -5.73 -12.92 -14.07
C SER A 243 -4.86 -13.00 -12.81
N ILE A 244 -3.55 -13.04 -13.03
CA ILE A 244 -2.50 -12.94 -12.02
C ILE A 244 -1.60 -11.80 -12.49
N LEU A 245 -1.62 -10.68 -11.75
CA LEU A 245 -0.87 -9.48 -12.07
C LEU A 245 0.38 -9.40 -11.18
N CYS A 246 1.55 -9.43 -11.80
CA CYS A 246 2.83 -9.24 -11.12
C CYS A 246 3.24 -7.76 -11.09
N LEU A 247 3.68 -7.27 -9.94
CA LEU A 247 4.12 -5.90 -9.71
C LEU A 247 5.64 -5.76 -9.87
N ASP A 248 6.10 -5.28 -11.02
CA ASP A 248 7.48 -4.87 -11.29
C ASP A 248 7.65 -3.34 -11.18
N LEU A 249 7.04 -2.75 -10.15
CA LEU A 249 7.20 -1.36 -9.76
C LEU A 249 7.25 -1.23 -8.22
N PRO A 250 7.88 -0.20 -7.67
CA PRO A 250 7.84 0.04 -6.23
C PRO A 250 6.41 0.24 -5.70
N MET A 251 6.09 -0.33 -4.53
CA MET A 251 4.76 -0.24 -3.92
C MET A 251 4.37 1.19 -3.54
N TYR A 252 5.34 2.06 -3.23
CA TYR A 252 5.06 3.44 -2.83
C TYR A 252 4.43 4.29 -3.96
N LEU A 253 4.51 3.84 -5.22
CA LEU A 253 3.91 4.55 -6.35
C LEU A 253 2.38 4.39 -6.33
N PRO A 254 1.61 5.47 -6.59
CA PRO A 254 0.15 5.38 -6.63
C PRO A 254 -0.38 4.29 -7.57
N ILE A 255 0.25 4.12 -8.73
CA ILE A 255 -0.15 3.12 -9.74
C ILE A 255 -0.11 1.69 -9.20
N SER A 256 0.81 1.39 -8.28
CA SER A 256 0.97 0.07 -7.66
C SER A 256 -0.24 -0.25 -6.78
N LEU A 257 -0.64 0.69 -5.91
CA LEU A 257 -1.82 0.55 -5.06
C LEU A 257 -3.12 0.55 -5.88
N MET A 258 -3.23 1.42 -6.89
CA MET A 258 -4.39 1.42 -7.80
C MET A 258 -4.52 0.12 -8.60
N SER A 259 -3.40 -0.52 -8.94
CA SER A 259 -3.40 -1.82 -9.62
C SER A 259 -3.78 -2.96 -8.68
N ALA A 260 -3.42 -2.89 -7.39
CA ALA A 260 -3.93 -3.82 -6.39
C ALA A 260 -5.46 -3.71 -6.25
N VAL A 261 -6.02 -2.49 -6.27
CA VAL A 261 -7.48 -2.28 -6.31
C VAL A 261 -8.08 -2.79 -7.63
N ALA A 262 -7.37 -2.67 -8.76
CA ALA A 262 -7.83 -3.19 -10.05
C ALA A 262 -7.96 -4.72 -10.02
N CYS A 263 -7.01 -5.40 -9.38
CA CYS A 263 -7.09 -6.84 -9.12
C CYS A 263 -8.27 -7.20 -8.22
N LEU A 264 -8.45 -6.46 -7.12
CA LEU A 264 -9.57 -6.62 -6.19
C LEU A 264 -10.93 -6.51 -6.90
N GLN A 265 -11.14 -5.46 -7.72
CA GLN A 265 -12.36 -5.24 -8.49
C GLN A 265 -12.71 -6.38 -9.47
N LYS A 266 -11.72 -7.20 -9.85
CA LYS A 266 -11.89 -8.32 -10.79
C LYS A 266 -11.72 -9.68 -10.13
N ASN A 267 -11.56 -9.74 -8.81
CA ASN A 267 -11.19 -10.95 -8.07
C ASN A 267 -9.94 -11.64 -8.64
N ALA A 268 -9.01 -10.86 -9.18
CA ALA A 268 -7.73 -11.30 -9.73
C ALA A 268 -6.64 -11.33 -8.65
N MET A 269 -5.61 -12.15 -8.84
CA MET A 269 -4.49 -12.22 -7.90
C MET A 269 -3.46 -11.12 -8.16
N PHE A 270 -2.97 -10.48 -7.11
CA PHE A 270 -1.88 -9.49 -7.15
C PHE A 270 -0.61 -10.09 -6.54
N VAL A 271 0.50 -10.06 -7.27
CA VAL A 271 1.76 -10.69 -6.87
C VAL A 271 2.86 -9.64 -6.79
N VAL A 272 3.55 -9.61 -5.66
CA VAL A 272 4.70 -8.74 -5.42
C VAL A 272 5.97 -9.61 -5.39
N PRO A 273 6.91 -9.41 -6.33
CA PRO A 273 8.17 -10.15 -6.39
C PRO A 273 9.09 -9.76 -5.24
N LYS A 274 10.18 -10.52 -5.04
CA LYS A 274 11.14 -10.25 -3.96
C LYS A 274 11.87 -8.92 -4.14
N ALA A 275 12.13 -8.54 -5.39
CA ALA A 275 12.77 -7.30 -5.78
C ALA A 275 12.26 -6.89 -7.17
N SER A 276 12.25 -5.58 -7.43
CA SER A 276 11.92 -5.01 -8.75
C SER A 276 13.16 -5.01 -9.66
N CYS A 277 13.76 -6.17 -9.88
CA CYS A 277 14.79 -6.37 -10.89
C CYS A 277 14.30 -7.40 -11.92
N VAL A 278 14.64 -7.19 -13.18
CA VAL A 278 14.08 -7.96 -14.31
C VAL A 278 14.23 -9.47 -14.12
N GLN A 279 15.38 -9.94 -13.62
CA GLN A 279 15.62 -11.37 -13.39
C GLN A 279 14.67 -11.97 -12.36
N VAL A 280 14.54 -11.35 -11.18
CA VAL A 280 13.63 -11.82 -10.12
C VAL A 280 12.18 -11.72 -10.55
N VAL A 281 11.85 -10.71 -11.35
CA VAL A 281 10.51 -10.54 -11.93
C VAL A 281 10.22 -11.69 -12.90
N ARG A 282 11.13 -12.01 -13.84
CA ARG A 282 10.97 -13.16 -14.75
C ARG A 282 10.73 -14.46 -14.00
N GLU A 283 11.56 -14.74 -12.99
CA GLU A 283 11.41 -15.93 -12.15
C GLU A 283 10.05 -15.96 -11.44
N THR A 284 9.58 -14.81 -10.95
CA THR A 284 8.26 -14.69 -10.31
C THR A 284 7.13 -14.90 -11.32
N LEU A 285 7.25 -14.35 -12.53
CA LEU A 285 6.26 -14.49 -13.60
C LEU A 285 6.09 -15.97 -13.98
N GLU A 286 7.19 -16.71 -14.13
CA GLU A 286 7.16 -18.14 -14.44
C GLU A 286 6.61 -18.97 -13.27
N LYS A 287 7.15 -18.77 -12.07
CA LYS A 287 6.76 -19.56 -10.89
C LYS A 287 5.28 -19.42 -10.55
N GLU A 288 4.75 -18.21 -10.67
CA GLU A 288 3.37 -17.91 -10.30
C GLU A 288 2.40 -18.02 -11.49
N ASN A 289 2.88 -18.44 -12.67
CA ASN A 289 2.10 -18.47 -13.90
C ASN A 289 1.39 -17.13 -14.16
N ALA A 290 2.11 -16.03 -13.93
CA ALA A 290 1.57 -14.70 -14.06
C ALA A 290 1.12 -14.46 -15.51
N SER A 291 -0.04 -13.83 -15.65
CA SER A 291 -0.64 -13.53 -16.96
C SER A 291 -0.50 -12.06 -17.34
N HIS A 292 -0.28 -11.21 -16.34
CA HIS A 292 -0.15 -9.78 -16.52
C HIS A 292 1.05 -9.26 -15.73
N VAL A 293 1.68 -8.19 -16.20
CA VAL A 293 2.76 -7.50 -15.47
C VAL A 293 2.53 -5.99 -15.48
N LEU A 294 2.70 -5.35 -14.32
CA LEU A 294 2.82 -3.90 -14.22
C LEU A 294 4.31 -3.58 -14.10
N THR A 295 4.91 -2.97 -15.12
CA THR A 295 6.36 -2.79 -15.24
C THR A 295 6.74 -1.35 -15.59
N SER A 296 8.03 -1.09 -15.72
CA SER A 296 8.59 0.18 -16.15
C SER A 296 8.86 0.20 -17.66
N LYS A 297 8.96 1.39 -18.24
CA LYS A 297 9.34 1.57 -19.66
C LYS A 297 10.70 0.94 -19.99
N THR A 298 11.62 0.89 -19.02
CA THR A 298 12.96 0.33 -19.20
C THR A 298 12.98 -1.20 -19.08
N HIS A 299 12.17 -1.78 -18.19
CA HIS A 299 12.09 -3.24 -18.01
C HIS A 299 11.23 -3.92 -19.09
N CYS A 300 10.23 -3.22 -19.63
CA CYS A 300 9.32 -3.74 -20.65
C CYS A 300 10.01 -4.47 -21.82
N PRO A 301 10.96 -3.86 -22.57
CA PRO A 301 11.62 -4.55 -23.69
C PRO A 301 12.41 -5.77 -23.22
N LEU A 302 13.05 -5.70 -22.06
CA LEU A 302 13.79 -6.82 -21.48
C LEU A 302 12.86 -7.99 -21.17
N LEU A 303 11.67 -7.75 -20.64
CA LEU A 303 10.69 -8.80 -20.41
C LEU A 303 10.16 -9.42 -21.73
N GLN A 304 10.15 -8.68 -22.84
CA GLN A 304 9.71 -9.17 -24.14
C GLN A 304 10.75 -10.06 -24.85
N GLU A 305 12.04 -9.89 -24.55
CA GLU A 305 13.09 -10.75 -25.10
C GLU A 305 12.93 -12.21 -24.66
N GLN A 306 12.45 -12.42 -23.43
CA GLN A 306 12.24 -13.73 -22.82
C GLN A 306 10.95 -13.73 -21.99
N PRO A 307 9.77 -13.81 -22.64
CA PRO A 307 8.50 -13.74 -21.94
C PRO A 307 8.22 -15.06 -21.22
N ALA A 308 7.66 -14.96 -20.01
CA ALA A 308 7.12 -16.13 -19.32
C ALA A 308 5.94 -16.71 -20.14
N LYS A 309 5.83 -18.05 -20.18
CA LYS A 309 4.87 -18.77 -21.05
C LYS A 309 3.42 -18.32 -20.93
N THR A 310 3.01 -17.89 -19.73
CA THR A 310 1.64 -17.51 -19.41
C THR A 310 1.38 -16.00 -19.53
N LEU A 311 2.43 -15.19 -19.71
CA LEU A 311 2.35 -13.75 -19.75
C LEU A 311 1.68 -13.32 -21.06
N LYS A 312 0.62 -12.50 -20.95
CA LYS A 312 -0.19 -12.07 -22.09
C LYS A 312 -0.07 -10.57 -22.34
N MET A 313 -0.09 -9.79 -21.27
CA MET A 313 -0.14 -8.33 -21.35
C MET A 313 0.67 -7.65 -20.25
N GLY A 314 1.25 -6.51 -20.58
CA GLY A 314 1.86 -5.61 -19.63
C GLY A 314 1.19 -4.24 -19.64
N LEU A 315 1.35 -3.52 -18.54
CA LEU A 315 1.07 -2.10 -18.45
C LEU A 315 2.33 -1.40 -17.95
N TYR A 316 2.67 -0.26 -18.54
CA TYR A 316 3.72 0.60 -18.01
C TYR A 316 3.31 2.07 -18.11
N PRO A 317 3.79 2.90 -17.17
CA PRO A 317 3.57 4.34 -17.20
C PRO A 317 4.55 5.02 -18.17
N THR A 318 4.06 6.00 -18.91
CA THR A 318 4.84 6.87 -19.82
C THR A 318 5.10 8.25 -19.25
N GLU A 319 4.41 8.62 -18.17
CA GLU A 319 4.58 9.87 -17.43
C GLU A 319 5.05 9.60 -15.99
N CYS A 320 5.39 10.67 -15.25
CA CYS A 320 5.75 10.58 -13.84
C CYS A 320 4.59 9.99 -13.01
N CYS A 321 4.83 8.82 -12.42
CA CYS A 321 3.83 8.06 -11.64
C CYS A 321 3.34 8.76 -10.38
N VAL A 322 4.10 9.71 -9.84
CA VAL A 322 3.73 10.46 -8.64
C VAL A 322 3.02 11.76 -8.99
N CYS A 323 3.55 12.55 -9.93
CA CYS A 323 2.94 13.82 -10.31
C CYS A 323 1.66 13.64 -11.15
N LYS A 324 1.60 12.58 -11.96
CA LYS A 324 0.50 12.27 -12.88
C LYS A 324 0.06 10.80 -12.75
N PRO A 325 -0.43 10.38 -11.58
CA PRO A 325 -0.64 8.96 -11.28
C PRO A 325 -1.72 8.29 -12.14
N THR A 326 -2.64 9.07 -12.71
CA THR A 326 -3.83 8.55 -13.42
C THR A 326 -3.76 8.70 -14.94
N THR A 327 -2.67 9.22 -15.50
CA THR A 327 -2.49 9.47 -16.94
C THR A 327 -1.23 8.80 -17.47
N GLY A 328 -1.08 8.74 -18.79
CA GLY A 328 0.11 8.18 -19.43
C GLY A 328 0.32 6.69 -19.14
N LEU A 329 -0.64 5.85 -19.51
CA LEU A 329 -0.55 4.39 -19.32
C LEU A 329 -0.65 3.67 -20.66
N GLU A 330 0.42 2.96 -21.03
CA GLU A 330 0.51 2.18 -22.25
C GLU A 330 0.51 0.68 -21.94
N THR A 331 -0.12 -0.08 -22.84
CA THR A 331 -0.20 -1.53 -22.76
C THR A 331 0.74 -2.16 -23.78
N VAL A 332 1.35 -3.26 -23.40
CA VAL A 332 2.17 -4.09 -24.28
C VAL A 332 1.61 -5.52 -24.31
N LYS A 333 1.79 -6.22 -25.42
CA LYS A 333 1.48 -7.65 -25.54
C LYS A 333 2.78 -8.45 -25.52
N PHE A 334 2.72 -9.61 -24.89
CA PHE A 334 3.79 -10.61 -24.83
C PHE A 334 3.37 -11.84 -25.63
#